data_AF-A0A7S1LC73-F1
#
_entry.id   AF-A0A7S1LC73-F1
#
_cell.length_a   1.000
_cell.length_b   1.000
_cell.length_c   1.000
_cell.angle_alpha   90.00
_cell.angle_beta   90.00
_cell.angle_gamma   90.00
#
_symmetry.space_group_name_H-M   'P 1'
#
loop_
_entity.id
_entity.type
_entity.pdbx_description
1 polymer ?
#
loop_
_entity_poly.entity_id
_entity_poly.type
_entity_poly.pdbx_seq_one_letter_code
_entity_poly.pdbx_strand_id
1 'polypeptide(L)'
;AAAEFLFQKVLSRTWFDVFIGAAILGNIVVIAMDHYGMSEDFEFALQMVNLLFVVIFIVEAALKLFGFGLRYFRSGWNQFDFFLVVISLVGVFFLFSGNGINVNLNVLRVFRIFRILRIIRLVRQGEKKRNFL
;
A
#
# COMPACT_ATOMS: atom_id res chain seq x y z
N ALA A 1 -21.92 -12.69 8.94
CA ALA A 1 -23.09 -12.33 8.12
C ALA A 1 -23.40 -10.82 8.08
N ALA A 2 -24.03 -10.22 9.11
CA ALA A 2 -24.42 -8.78 9.04
C ALA A 2 -23.23 -7.80 9.10
N ALA A 3 -22.22 -8.09 9.93
CA ALA A 3 -21.00 -7.29 10.02
C ALA A 3 -20.21 -7.31 8.69
N GLU A 4 -20.11 -8.47 8.05
CA GLU A 4 -19.45 -8.64 6.73
C GLU A 4 -20.18 -7.87 5.63
N PHE A 5 -21.52 -7.85 5.65
CA PHE A 5 -22.33 -7.08 4.72
C PHE A 5 -22.18 -5.56 4.90
N LEU A 6 -22.18 -5.08 6.14
CA LEU A 6 -21.90 -3.67 6.45
C LEU A 6 -20.48 -3.27 6.02
N PHE A 7 -19.49 -4.15 6.26
CA PHE A 7 -18.12 -3.95 5.83
C PHE A 7 -17.97 -3.88 4.31
N GLN A 8 -18.61 -4.80 3.58
CA GLN A 8 -18.62 -4.76 2.11
C GLN A 8 -19.28 -3.48 1.59
N LYS A 9 -20.29 -2.95 2.28
CA LYS A 9 -20.97 -1.70 1.91
C LYS A 9 -20.15 -0.45 2.22
N VAL A 10 -19.26 -0.50 3.22
CA VAL A 10 -18.26 0.55 3.50
C VAL A 10 -17.13 0.48 2.47
N LEU A 11 -16.62 -0.72 2.18
CA LEU A 11 -15.53 -0.97 1.22
C LEU A 11 -15.92 -0.72 -0.24
N SER A 12 -17.20 -0.86 -0.60
CA SER A 12 -17.67 -0.59 -1.96
C SER A 12 -17.87 0.90 -2.26
N ARG A 13 -17.74 1.76 -1.25
CA ARG A 13 -17.93 3.19 -1.43
C ARG A 13 -16.76 3.80 -2.16
N THR A 14 -17.07 4.60 -3.19
CA THR A 14 -16.10 5.33 -4.00
C THR A 14 -15.17 6.21 -3.17
N TRP A 15 -15.60 6.72 -2.01
CA TRP A 15 -14.75 7.53 -1.14
C TRP A 15 -13.56 6.73 -0.57
N PHE A 16 -13.72 5.44 -0.28
CA PHE A 16 -12.65 4.60 0.23
C PHE A 16 -11.58 4.35 -0.86
N ASP A 17 -12.02 4.06 -2.08
CA ASP A 17 -11.13 3.91 -3.23
C ASP A 17 -10.36 5.23 -3.52
N VAL A 18 -11.03 6.38 -3.42
CA VAL A 18 -10.41 7.70 -3.58
C VAL A 18 -9.41 8.00 -2.46
N PHE A 19 -9.73 7.66 -1.21
CA PHE A 19 -8.82 7.82 -0.08
C PHE A 19 -7.54 7.01 -0.24
N ILE A 20 -7.67 5.72 -0.59
CA ILE A 20 -6.50 4.86 -0.86
C ILE A 20 -5.72 5.38 -2.06
N GLY A 21 -6.42 5.89 -3.08
CA GLY A 21 -5.77 6.54 -4.22
C GLY A 21 -4.96 7.78 -3.84
N ALA A 22 -5.51 8.64 -2.99
CA ALA A 22 -4.80 9.80 -2.46
C ALA A 22 -3.60 9.39 -1.61
N ALA A 23 -3.72 8.33 -0.80
CA ALA A 23 -2.60 7.79 -0.03
C ALA A 23 -1.47 7.24 -0.91
N ILE A 24 -1.79 6.58 -2.03
CA ILE A 24 -0.81 6.15 -3.03
C ILE A 24 -0.09 7.35 -3.64
N LEU A 25 -0.83 8.37 -4.07
CA LEU A 25 -0.25 9.59 -4.63
C LEU A 25 0.64 10.33 -3.62
N GLY A 26 0.19 10.46 -2.36
CA GLY A 26 0.98 11.03 -1.28
C GLY A 26 2.27 10.26 -1.04
N ASN A 27 2.23 8.93 -1.07
CA ASN A 27 3.43 8.11 -0.92
C ASN A 27 4.43 8.32 -2.07
N ILE A 28 3.95 8.49 -3.30
CA ILE A 28 4.80 8.81 -4.47
C ILE A 28 5.50 10.16 -4.28
N VAL A 29 4.78 11.19 -3.81
CA VAL A 29 5.36 12.51 -3.53
C VAL A 29 6.46 12.40 -2.47
N VAL A 30 6.22 11.66 -1.38
CA VAL A 30 7.22 11.44 -0.33
C VAL A 30 8.46 10.72 -0.86
N ILE A 31 8.30 9.74 -1.75
CA ILE A 31 9.42 9.08 -2.42
C ILE A 31 10.17 10.06 -3.34
N ALA A 32 9.46 10.95 -4.04
CA ALA A 32 10.07 11.94 -4.92
C ALA A 32 10.84 13.04 -4.18
N MET A 33 10.51 13.29 -2.90
CA MET A 33 11.21 14.23 -2.02
C MET A 33 12.51 13.66 -1.45
N ASP A 34 12.72 12.35 -1.53
CA ASP A 34 13.95 11.67 -1.12
C ASP A 34 15.12 12.05 -2.04
N HIS A 35 16.13 12.73 -1.50
CA HIS A 35 17.28 13.21 -2.25
C HIS A 35 18.59 13.01 -1.49
N TYR A 36 19.69 12.86 -2.22
CA TYR A 36 21.01 12.65 -1.64
C TYR A 36 21.52 13.92 -0.93
N GLY A 37 22.03 13.77 0.29
CA GLY A 37 22.56 14.88 1.09
C GLY A 37 21.51 15.68 1.87
N MET A 38 20.29 15.14 2.06
CA MET A 38 19.30 15.76 2.95
C MET A 38 19.73 15.72 4.43
N SER A 39 19.17 16.60 5.25
CA SER A 39 19.42 16.58 6.70
C SER A 39 18.87 15.30 7.34
N GLU A 40 19.53 14.82 8.40
CA GLU A 40 19.11 13.62 9.13
C GLU A 40 17.68 13.74 9.66
N ASP A 41 17.28 14.93 10.13
CA ASP A 41 15.92 15.20 10.60
C ASP A 41 14.87 15.05 9.49
N PHE A 42 15.19 15.50 8.27
CA PHE A 42 14.29 15.40 7.12
C PHE A 42 14.20 13.97 6.61
N GLU A 43 15.32 13.25 6.57
CA GLU A 43 15.34 11.82 6.26
C GLU A 43 14.46 11.04 7.24
N PHE A 44 14.62 11.28 8.55
CA PHE A 44 13.81 10.63 9.58
C PHE A 44 12.32 10.95 9.42
N ALA A 45 11.97 12.21 9.15
CA ALA A 45 10.59 12.61 8.90
C ALA A 45 9.99 11.87 7.67
N LEU A 46 10.71 11.81 6.55
CA LEU A 46 10.28 11.07 5.36
C LEU A 46 10.14 9.56 5.63
N GLN A 47 11.01 8.97 6.45
CA GLN A 47 10.90 7.58 6.87
C GLN A 47 9.64 7.34 7.73
N MET A 48 9.32 8.23 8.66
CA MET A 48 8.10 8.15 9.48
C MET A 48 6.83 8.25 8.65
N VAL A 49 6.78 9.18 7.70
CA VAL A 49 5.63 9.32 6.79
C VAL A 49 5.49 8.09 5.88
N ASN A 50 6.61 7.54 5.39
CA ASN A 50 6.60 6.29 4.63
C ASN A 50 6.07 5.10 5.46
N LEU A 51 6.44 5.02 6.74
CA LEU A 51 5.94 3.99 7.65
C LEU A 51 4.42 4.13 7.85
N LEU A 52 3.92 5.36 8.01
CA LEU A 52 2.49 5.63 8.11
C LEU A 52 1.71 5.14 6.89
N PHE A 53 2.21 5.36 5.68
CA PHE A 53 1.60 4.82 4.46
C PHE A 53 1.59 3.28 4.44
N VAL A 54 2.67 2.63 4.88
CA VAL A 54 2.72 1.16 4.99
C VAL A 54 1.62 0.66 5.92
N VAL A 55 1.44 1.29 7.08
CA VAL A 55 0.38 0.94 8.04
C VAL A 55 -1.00 1.09 7.41
N ILE A 56 -1.26 2.20 6.70
CA ILE A 56 -2.54 2.42 6.00
C ILE A 56 -2.83 1.27 5.01
N PHE A 57 -1.84 0.85 4.22
CA PHE A 57 -2.01 -0.23 3.25
C PHE A 57 -2.16 -1.61 3.90
N ILE A 58 -1.52 -1.86 5.04
CA ILE A 58 -1.74 -3.08 5.83
C ILE A 58 -3.19 -3.13 6.31
N VAL A 59 -3.68 -2.02 6.87
CA VAL A 59 -5.07 -1.92 7.34
C VAL A 59 -6.02 -2.11 6.17
N GLU A 60 -5.81 -1.46 5.02
CA GLU A 60 -6.61 -1.65 3.81
C GLU A 60 -6.69 -3.14 3.40
N ALA A 61 -5.54 -3.81 3.29
CA ALA A 61 -5.48 -5.21 2.89
C ALA A 61 -6.19 -6.12 3.91
N ALA A 62 -6.03 -5.85 5.20
CA ALA A 62 -6.73 -6.57 6.26
C ALA A 62 -8.25 -6.36 6.17
N LEU A 63 -8.73 -5.11 6.03
CA LEU A 63 -10.15 -4.81 5.91
C LEU A 63 -10.75 -5.50 4.67
N LYS A 64 -10.05 -5.50 3.53
CA LYS A 64 -10.50 -6.21 2.32
C LYS A 64 -10.50 -7.72 2.49
N LEU A 65 -9.52 -8.29 3.21
CA LEU A 65 -9.47 -9.71 3.50
C LEU A 65 -10.64 -10.14 4.41
N PHE A 66 -10.93 -9.38 5.47
CA PHE A 66 -12.08 -9.63 6.34
C PHE A 66 -13.42 -9.45 5.61
N GLY A 67 -13.54 -8.45 4.74
CA GLY A 67 -14.78 -8.17 4.01
C GLY A 67 -15.08 -9.16 2.88
N PHE A 68 -14.07 -9.61 2.12
CA PHE A 68 -14.25 -10.49 0.95
C PHE A 68 -13.91 -11.96 1.23
N GLY A 69 -13.26 -12.28 2.36
CA GLY A 69 -12.81 -13.62 2.70
C GLY A 69 -11.94 -14.22 1.59
N LEU A 70 -12.14 -15.52 1.29
CA LEU A 70 -11.43 -16.21 0.20
C LEU A 70 -11.69 -15.63 -1.20
N ARG A 71 -12.78 -14.87 -1.38
CA ARG A 71 -13.09 -14.21 -2.66
C ARG A 71 -12.11 -13.07 -2.95
N TYR A 72 -11.42 -12.55 -1.93
CA TYR A 72 -10.31 -11.60 -2.07
C TYR A 72 -9.24 -12.12 -3.03
N PHE A 73 -8.86 -13.40 -2.89
CA PHE A 73 -7.83 -14.04 -3.69
C PHE A 73 -8.29 -14.39 -5.12
N ARG A 74 -9.56 -14.21 -5.49
CA ARG A 74 -9.99 -14.43 -6.88
C ARG A 74 -9.62 -13.26 -7.81
N SER A 75 -9.30 -12.10 -7.24
CA SER A 75 -8.87 -10.93 -8.01
C SER A 75 -7.35 -10.85 -8.01
N GLY A 76 -6.71 -11.06 -9.17
CA GLY A 76 -5.25 -10.97 -9.30
C GLY A 76 -4.67 -9.64 -8.81
N TRP A 77 -5.44 -8.54 -8.94
CA TRP A 77 -5.03 -7.23 -8.42
C TRP A 77 -5.03 -7.13 -6.90
N ASN A 78 -5.95 -7.82 -6.23
CA ASN A 78 -6.00 -7.87 -4.78
C ASN A 78 -4.89 -8.79 -4.24
N GLN A 79 -4.61 -9.90 -4.93
CA GLN A 79 -3.47 -10.77 -4.62
C GLN A 79 -2.14 -10.01 -4.74
N PHE A 80 -1.96 -9.25 -5.82
CA PHE A 80 -0.76 -8.43 -6.03
C PHE A 80 -0.60 -7.38 -4.92
N ASP A 81 -1.67 -6.67 -4.58
CA ASP A 81 -1.66 -5.68 -3.51
C ASP A 81 -1.28 -6.28 -2.15
N PHE A 82 -1.86 -7.45 -1.81
CA PHE A 82 -1.52 -8.19 -0.60
C PHE A 82 -0.05 -8.63 -0.58
N PHE A 83 0.46 -9.15 -1.70
CA PHE A 83 1.87 -9.50 -1.84
C PHE A 83 2.79 -8.30 -1.60
N LEU A 84 2.45 -7.13 -2.15
CA LEU A 84 3.22 -5.91 -1.92
C LEU A 84 3.21 -5.43 -0.46
N VAL A 85 2.08 -5.62 0.24
CA VAL A 85 1.98 -5.34 1.68
C VAL A 85 2.90 -6.27 2.47
N VAL A 86 2.85 -7.58 2.20
CA VAL A 86 3.69 -8.59 2.88
C VAL A 86 5.17 -8.29 2.68
N ILE A 87 5.60 -8.00 1.45
CA ILE A 87 7.00 -7.66 1.18
C ILE A 87 7.43 -6.38 1.91
N SER A 88 6.56 -5.36 1.95
CA SER A 88 6.86 -4.12 2.69
C SER A 88 7.05 -4.40 4.17
N LEU A 89 6.23 -5.29 4.76
CA LEU A 89 6.35 -5.69 6.15
C LEU A 89 7.67 -6.44 6.42
N VAL A 90 8.04 -7.34 5.52
CA VAL A 90 9.31 -8.09 5.60
C VAL A 90 10.51 -7.15 5.52
N GLY A 91 10.49 -6.17 4.60
CA GLY A 91 11.55 -5.17 4.49
C GLY A 91 11.70 -4.32 5.75
N VAL A 92 10.59 -3.89 6.35
CA VAL A 92 10.60 -3.18 7.64
C VAL A 92 11.11 -4.09 8.75
N PHE A 93 10.63 -5.33 8.84
CA PHE A 93 11.07 -6.28 9.86
C PHE A 93 12.59 -6.50 9.81
N PHE A 94 13.17 -6.70 8.63
CA PHE A 94 14.61 -6.88 8.50
C PHE A 94 15.41 -5.62 8.86
N LEU A 95 14.91 -4.42 8.56
CA LEU A 95 15.54 -3.16 8.99
C LEU A 95 15.62 -3.06 10.52
N PHE A 96 14.59 -3.51 11.23
CA PHE A 96 14.52 -3.44 12.70
C PHE A 96 15.11 -4.66 13.42
N SER A 97 15.30 -5.79 12.72
CA SER A 97 15.66 -7.06 13.37
C SER A 97 17.10 -7.10 13.89
N GLY A 98 17.97 -6.15 13.52
CA GLY A 98 19.36 -6.04 14.04
C GLY A 98 20.29 -7.22 13.71
N ASN A 99 19.73 -8.33 13.24
CA ASN A 99 20.43 -9.46 12.66
C ASN A 99 21.15 -8.93 11.43
N GLY A 100 22.49 -9.03 11.40
CA GLY A 100 23.41 -8.43 10.40
C GLY A 100 23.23 -8.85 8.93
N ILE A 101 22.02 -9.24 8.53
CA ILE A 101 21.54 -9.21 7.16
C ILE A 101 21.55 -7.75 6.73
N ASN A 102 22.62 -7.35 6.03
CA ASN A 102 22.69 -6.11 5.29
C ASN A 102 21.61 -6.14 4.21
N VAL A 103 20.38 -5.73 4.56
CA VAL A 103 19.33 -5.50 3.58
C VAL A 103 19.87 -4.42 2.66
N ASN A 104 20.16 -4.82 1.44
CA ASN A 104 20.69 -3.90 0.45
C ASN A 104 19.68 -2.76 0.28
N LEU A 105 20.08 -1.52 0.57
CA LEU A 105 19.21 -0.34 0.44
C LEU A 105 18.61 -0.22 -0.97
N ASN A 106 19.24 -0.84 -1.98
CA ASN A 106 18.72 -0.94 -3.33
C ASN A 106 17.44 -1.81 -3.41
N VAL A 107 17.35 -2.87 -2.61
CA VAL A 107 16.16 -3.73 -2.54
C VAL A 107 14.97 -2.97 -1.95
N LEU A 108 15.19 -2.18 -0.90
CA LEU A 108 14.16 -1.31 -0.33
C LEU A 108 13.69 -0.25 -1.34
N ARG A 109 14.59 0.28 -2.16
CA ARG A 109 14.24 1.19 -3.27
C ARG A 109 13.39 0.51 -4.34
N VAL A 110 13.68 -0.73 -4.71
CA VAL A 110 12.84 -1.49 -5.66
C VAL A 110 11.44 -1.72 -5.11
N PHE A 111 11.29 -2.00 -3.81
CA PHE A 111 9.96 -2.13 -3.19
C PHE A 111 9.15 -0.83 -3.18
N ARG A 112 9.81 0.33 -3.10
CA ARG A 112 9.16 1.63 -3.28
C ARG A 112 8.60 1.79 -4.70
N ILE A 113 9.32 1.34 -5.73
CA ILE A 113 8.85 1.36 -7.13
C ILE A 113 7.60 0.49 -7.31
N PHE A 114 7.56 -0.69 -6.69
CA PHE A 114 6.37 -1.55 -6.77
C PHE A 114 5.11 -0.91 -6.17
N ARG A 115 5.25 0.01 -5.22
CA ARG A 115 4.10 0.77 -4.68
C ARG A 115 3.50 1.71 -5.73
N ILE A 116 4.32 2.26 -6.64
CA ILE A 116 3.85 3.09 -7.75
C ILE A 116 2.91 2.29 -8.66
N LEU A 117 3.18 0.99 -8.87
CA LEU A 117 2.32 0.12 -9.69
C LEU A 117 0.89 -0.02 -9.12
N ARG A 118 0.66 0.31 -7.85
CA ARG A 118 -0.70 0.36 -7.27
C ARG A 118 -1.58 1.40 -7.95
N ILE A 119 -1.00 2.44 -8.57
CA ILE A 119 -1.77 3.42 -9.34
C ILE A 119 -2.48 2.78 -10.53
N ILE A 120 -1.88 1.76 -11.14
CA ILE A 120 -2.44 1.03 -12.29
C ILE A 120 -3.74 0.33 -11.89
N ARG A 121 -3.81 -0.18 -10.65
CA ARG A 121 -5.02 -0.77 -10.10
C ARG A 121 -6.16 0.26 -10.00
N LEU A 122 -5.87 1.48 -9.55
CA LEU A 122 -6.86 2.55 -9.42
C LEU A 122 -7.43 2.95 -10.78
N VAL A 123 -6.55 3.15 -11.77
CA VAL A 123 -6.96 3.52 -13.14
C VAL A 123 -7.90 2.46 -13.70
N ARG A 124 -7.56 1.17 -13.58
CA ARG A 124 -8.42 0.07 -14.06
C ARG A 124 -9.74 -0.08 -13.29
N GLN A 125 -9.76 0.20 -12.00
CA GLN A 125 -11.00 0.20 -11.21
C GLN A 125 -11.92 1.34 -11.65
N GLY A 126 -11.35 2.51 -11.96
CA GLY A 126 -12.08 3.64 -12.54
C GLY A 126 -12.68 3.30 -13.92
N GLU A 127 -11.91 2.66 -14.80
CA GLU A 127 -12.39 2.22 -16.12
C GLU A 127 -13.53 1.20 -16.03
N LYS A 128 -13.43 0.22 -15.11
CA LYS A 128 -14.51 -0.75 -14.88
C LYS A 128 -15.79 -0.09 -14.40
N LYS A 129 -15.72 0.96 -13.57
CA LYS A 129 -16.90 1.73 -13.13
C LYS A 129 -17.49 2.55 -14.28
N ARG A 130 -16.66 3.07 -15.19
CA ARG A 130 -17.10 3.86 -16.36
C ARG A 130 -17.78 3.03 -17.45
N ASN A 131 -17.31 1.81 -17.74
CA ASN A 131 -17.92 0.95 -18.77
C ASN A 131 -19.27 0.33 -18.37
N PHE A 132 -19.71 0.53 -17.12
CA PHE A 132 -21.00 0.08 -16.60
C PHE A 132 -22.04 1.21 -16.49
N LEU A 133 -21.66 2.45 -16.81
CA LEU A 133 -22.52 3.62 -16.94
C LEU A 133 -22.75 3.90 -18.43
#